data_AF-A0A944ZUZ0-F1
#
_entry.id   AF-A0A944ZUZ0-F1
#
_cell.length_a   1.000
_cell.length_b   1.000
_cell.length_c   1.000
_cell.angle_alpha   90.00
_cell.angle_beta   90.00
_cell.angle_gamma   90.00
#
_symmetry.space_group_name_H-M   'P 1'
#
loop_
_entity.id
_entity.type
_entity.pdbx_description
1 polymer ?
#
loop_
_entity_poly.entity_id
_entity_poly.type
_entity_poly.pdbx_seq_one_letter_code
_entity_poly.pdbx_strand_id
1 'polypeptide(L)'
;MNETEKSLFELVGGRPTLEKVHKIFYDKVYAHPSLLPFFEGTNREVIERQQTDFAASQMGGNVIFSGKTPFSCHQRMFITQEHFDLRNTLLRESLREFGVPDELAERWLRLGEAFAKKIVKSDISECQTRYKTEKILTAPLP
;
A
#
# COMPACT_ATOMS: atom_id res chain seq x y z
N MET A 1 -33.97 7.94 -3.53
CA MET A 1 -32.54 7.64 -3.32
C MET A 1 -31.91 7.66 -4.69
N ASN A 2 -31.02 8.62 -4.95
CA ASN A 2 -30.49 8.87 -6.29
C ASN A 2 -29.67 7.67 -6.81
N GLU A 3 -29.92 7.32 -8.06
CA GLU A 3 -29.12 6.38 -8.83
C GLU A 3 -27.70 6.92 -9.06
N THR A 4 -26.72 6.10 -8.69
CA THR A 4 -25.38 5.96 -9.29
C THR A 4 -24.41 7.14 -9.23
N GLU A 5 -23.90 7.48 -8.04
CA GLU A 5 -22.54 8.03 -7.97
C GLU A 5 -21.54 6.89 -8.23
N LYS A 6 -20.72 7.00 -9.28
CA LYS A 6 -19.71 5.98 -9.61
C LYS A 6 -18.73 5.84 -8.45
N SER A 7 -18.44 4.60 -8.08
CA SER A 7 -17.41 4.29 -7.08
C SER A 7 -16.04 4.80 -7.55
N LEU A 8 -15.11 5.06 -6.61
CA LEU A 8 -13.75 5.43 -6.99
C LEU A 8 -13.10 4.33 -7.85
N PHE A 9 -13.44 3.06 -7.58
CA PHE A 9 -12.99 1.92 -8.35
C PHE A 9 -13.37 2.04 -9.82
N GLU A 10 -14.62 2.38 -10.13
CA GLU A 10 -15.07 2.60 -11.50
C GLU A 10 -14.42 3.85 -12.12
N LEU A 11 -14.27 4.92 -11.35
CA LEU A 11 -13.70 6.19 -11.84
C LEU A 11 -12.22 6.05 -12.25
N VAL A 12 -11.42 5.24 -11.54
CA VAL A 12 -10.02 4.99 -11.91
C VAL A 12 -9.86 3.98 -13.04
N GLY A 13 -10.94 3.37 -13.54
CA GLY A 13 -10.89 2.37 -14.62
C GLY A 13 -10.86 0.91 -14.13
N GLY A 14 -11.20 0.67 -12.87
CA GLY A 14 -11.39 -0.66 -12.31
C GLY A 14 -10.10 -1.47 -12.13
N ARG A 15 -10.26 -2.78 -11.99
CA ARG A 15 -9.16 -3.72 -11.68
C ARG A 15 -7.99 -3.66 -12.67
N PRO A 16 -8.20 -3.54 -14.00
CA PRO A 16 -7.08 -3.46 -14.94
C PRO A 16 -6.17 -2.25 -14.70
N THR A 17 -6.71 -1.11 -14.27
CA THR A 17 -5.89 0.05 -13.87
C THR A 17 -5.12 -0.25 -12.60
N LEU A 18 -5.79 -0.81 -11.58
CA LEU A 18 -5.15 -1.13 -10.30
C LEU A 18 -3.96 -2.08 -10.46
N GLU A 19 -4.12 -3.15 -11.25
CA GLU A 19 -3.06 -4.13 -11.52
C GLU A 19 -1.84 -3.47 -12.19
N LYS A 20 -2.06 -2.61 -13.20
CA LYS A 20 -0.98 -1.92 -13.91
C LYS A 20 -0.27 -0.89 -13.02
N VAL A 21 -1.02 -0.08 -12.28
CA VAL A 21 -0.44 0.89 -11.33
C VAL A 21 0.35 0.18 -10.25
N HIS A 22 -0.19 -0.90 -9.66
CA HIS A 22 0.54 -1.65 -8.64
C HIS A 22 1.79 -2.31 -9.18
N LYS A 23 1.77 -2.80 -10.42
CA LYS A 23 2.99 -3.32 -11.05
C LYS A 23 4.07 -2.24 -11.14
N ILE A 24 3.75 -1.05 -11.66
CA ILE A 24 4.68 0.09 -11.76
C ILE A 24 5.17 0.51 -10.37
N PHE A 25 4.26 0.61 -9.40
CA PHE A 25 4.57 0.96 -8.03
C PHE A 25 5.52 -0.04 -7.37
N TYR A 26 5.26 -1.34 -7.51
CA TYR A 26 6.13 -2.36 -6.97
C TYR A 26 7.46 -2.47 -7.71
N ASP A 27 7.51 -2.18 -9.02
CA ASP A 27 8.79 -2.01 -9.73
C ASP A 27 9.67 -0.95 -9.03
N LYS A 28 9.09 0.19 -8.63
CA LYS A 28 9.80 1.25 -7.89
C LYS A 28 10.14 0.86 -6.45
N VAL A 29 9.21 0.24 -5.72
CA VAL A 29 9.42 -0.19 -4.32
C VAL A 29 10.58 -1.18 -4.21
N TYR A 30 10.63 -2.19 -5.07
CA TYR A 30 11.70 -3.20 -5.05
C TYR A 30 13.04 -2.65 -5.55
N ALA A 31 13.04 -1.51 -6.26
CA ALA A 31 14.28 -0.82 -6.65
C ALA A 31 14.82 0.13 -5.56
N HIS A 32 14.01 0.48 -4.55
CA HIS A 32 14.40 1.49 -3.56
C HIS A 32 15.07 0.85 -2.32
N PRO A 33 16.32 1.23 -1.98
CA PRO A 33 17.08 0.60 -0.88
C PRO A 33 16.42 0.79 0.49
N SER A 34 15.73 1.91 0.71
CA SER A 34 14.99 2.20 1.96
C SER A 34 13.66 1.45 2.09
N LEU A 35 13.19 0.74 1.05
CA LEU A 35 11.94 -0.04 1.11
C LEU A 35 12.15 -1.53 0.90
N LEU A 36 13.09 -1.91 0.04
CA LEU A 36 13.39 -3.30 -0.32
C LEU A 36 13.51 -4.25 0.89
N PRO A 37 14.19 -3.89 2.00
CA PRO A 37 14.33 -4.78 3.16
C PRO A 37 13.00 -5.25 3.78
N PHE A 38 11.93 -4.45 3.68
CA PHE A 38 10.61 -4.84 4.20
C PHE A 38 9.92 -5.94 3.36
N PHE A 39 10.38 -6.15 2.12
CA PHE A 39 9.80 -7.09 1.18
C PHE A 39 10.66 -8.35 0.98
N GLU A 40 11.78 -8.48 1.69
CA GLU A 40 12.61 -9.69 1.63
C GLU A 40 11.80 -10.94 1.99
N GLY A 41 11.90 -11.97 1.14
CA GLY A 41 11.15 -13.22 1.29
C GLY A 41 9.66 -13.12 0.95
N THR A 42 9.17 -11.94 0.53
CA THR A 42 7.79 -11.78 0.04
C THR A 42 7.73 -12.11 -1.45
N ASN A 43 6.80 -12.97 -1.85
CA ASN A 43 6.54 -13.21 -3.27
C ASN A 43 5.90 -11.95 -3.87
N ARG A 44 6.54 -11.39 -4.89
CA ARG A 44 6.14 -10.13 -5.52
C ARG A 44 4.74 -10.19 -6.14
N GLU A 45 4.42 -11.23 -6.88
CA GLU A 45 3.09 -11.40 -7.50
C GLU A 45 1.99 -11.51 -6.43
N VAL A 46 2.30 -12.13 -5.28
CA VAL A 46 1.37 -12.24 -4.16
C VAL A 46 1.08 -10.86 -3.57
N ILE A 47 2.09 -10.02 -3.32
CA ILE A 47 1.85 -8.70 -2.73
C ILE A 47 1.16 -7.74 -3.70
N GLU A 48 1.51 -7.78 -4.99
CA GLU A 48 0.83 -6.98 -6.03
C GLU A 48 -0.67 -7.31 -6.12
N ARG A 49 -1.01 -8.60 -6.11
CA ARG A 49 -2.41 -9.07 -6.08
C ARG A 49 -3.12 -8.68 -4.79
N GLN A 50 -2.49 -8.88 -3.63
CA GLN A 50 -3.09 -8.51 -2.34
C GLN A 50 -3.37 -7.01 -2.23
N GLN A 51 -2.47 -6.15 -2.69
CA GLN A 51 -2.72 -4.71 -2.73
C GLN A 51 -3.80 -4.33 -3.74
N THR A 52 -3.85 -4.99 -4.89
CA THR A 52 -4.92 -4.78 -5.89
C THR A 52 -6.28 -5.10 -5.30
N ASP A 53 -6.42 -6.25 -4.66
CA ASP A 53 -7.68 -6.67 -4.06
C ASP A 53 -8.06 -5.77 -2.86
N PHE A 54 -7.09 -5.37 -2.03
CA PHE A 54 -7.30 -4.42 -0.93
C PHE A 54 -7.74 -3.04 -1.45
N ALA A 55 -7.04 -2.47 -2.43
CA ALA A 55 -7.40 -1.17 -3.00
C ALA A 55 -8.78 -1.21 -3.65
N ALA A 56 -9.08 -2.27 -4.42
CA ALA A 56 -10.40 -2.44 -5.03
C ALA A 56 -11.52 -2.46 -3.98
N SER A 57 -11.32 -3.17 -2.86
CA SER A 57 -12.31 -3.21 -1.78
C SER A 57 -12.49 -1.85 -1.10
N GLN A 58 -11.39 -1.11 -0.85
CA GLN A 58 -11.46 0.23 -0.23
C GLN A 58 -12.11 1.27 -1.14
N MET A 59 -12.06 1.07 -2.46
CA MET A 59 -12.59 1.98 -3.46
C MET A 59 -14.07 1.74 -3.81
N GLY A 60 -14.72 0.76 -3.18
CA GLY A 60 -16.11 0.39 -3.45
C GLY A 60 -16.29 -0.60 -4.61
N GLY A 61 -15.22 -1.27 -5.05
CA GLY A 61 -15.31 -2.36 -6.01
C GLY A 61 -15.98 -3.60 -5.40
N ASN A 62 -16.63 -4.41 -6.24
CA ASN A 62 -17.25 -5.67 -5.82
C ASN A 62 -16.20 -6.78 -5.64
N VAL A 63 -15.30 -6.59 -4.67
CA VAL A 63 -14.22 -7.52 -4.32
C VAL A 63 -14.24 -7.73 -2.81
N ILE A 64 -14.25 -8.99 -2.39
CA ILE A 64 -14.10 -9.36 -0.97
C ILE A 64 -12.61 -9.51 -0.69
N PHE A 65 -12.03 -8.56 0.04
CA PHE A 65 -10.66 -8.69 0.54
C PHE A 65 -10.64 -9.56 1.80
N SER A 66 -9.95 -10.69 1.74
CA SER A 66 -9.79 -11.66 2.84
C SER A 66 -8.36 -11.74 3.39
N GLY A 67 -7.53 -10.73 3.10
CA GLY A 67 -6.16 -10.66 3.58
C GLY A 67 -6.05 -10.17 5.03
N LYS A 68 -4.81 -10.12 5.52
CA LYS A 68 -4.48 -9.58 6.84
C LYS A 68 -4.76 -8.07 6.89
N THR A 69 -5.12 -7.57 8.06
CA THR A 69 -5.32 -6.12 8.28
C THR A 69 -4.00 -5.34 8.16
N PRO A 70 -4.06 -4.03 7.85
CA PRO A 70 -2.86 -3.18 7.84
C PRO A 70 -2.04 -3.25 9.13
N PHE A 71 -2.68 -3.26 10.30
CA PHE A 71 -1.97 -3.46 11.56
C PHE A 71 -1.25 -4.82 11.60
N SER A 72 -1.97 -5.91 11.33
CA SER A 72 -1.41 -7.26 11.47
C SER A 72 -0.30 -7.60 10.47
N CYS A 73 -0.26 -6.95 9.30
CA CYS A 73 0.81 -7.07 8.32
C CYS A 73 2.08 -6.34 8.75
N HIS A 74 1.93 -5.14 9.31
CA HIS A 74 3.04 -4.22 9.55
C HIS A 74 3.49 -4.16 11.03
N GLN A 75 2.84 -4.91 11.92
CA GLN A 75 3.12 -4.88 13.37
C GLN A 75 4.60 -5.16 13.71
N ARG A 76 5.29 -6.04 12.97
CA ARG A 76 6.71 -6.39 13.21
C ARG A 76 7.71 -5.55 12.41
N MET A 77 7.23 -4.55 11.69
CA MET A 77 8.05 -3.71 10.80
C MET A 77 8.19 -2.33 11.44
N PHE A 78 9.42 -1.88 11.63
CA PHE A 78 9.69 -0.52 12.06
C PHE A 78 9.64 0.42 10.85
N ILE A 79 8.41 0.82 10.51
CA ILE A 79 8.13 1.75 9.42
C ILE A 79 7.98 3.13 10.06
N THR A 80 8.91 4.03 9.76
CA THR A 80 8.85 5.43 10.21
C THR A 80 7.96 6.27 9.29
N GLN A 81 7.73 7.53 9.64
CA GLN A 81 6.97 8.45 8.80
C GLN A 81 7.64 8.65 7.44
N GLU A 82 8.97 8.76 7.40
CA GLU A 82 9.76 8.95 6.18
C GLU A 82 9.58 7.77 5.21
N HIS A 83 9.60 6.53 5.72
CA HIS A 83 9.33 5.35 4.89
C HIS A 83 7.93 5.38 4.28
N PHE A 84 6.93 5.79 5.06
CA PHE A 84 5.55 5.89 4.61
C PHE A 84 5.37 7.00 3.55
N ASP A 85 6.00 8.15 3.76
CA ASP A 85 5.98 9.28 2.83
C ASP A 85 6.68 8.95 1.52
N LEU A 86 7.82 8.25 1.58
CA LEU A 86 8.49 7.72 0.40
C LEU A 86 7.57 6.76 -0.37
N ARG A 87 6.91 5.82 0.33
CA ARG A 87 5.94 4.91 -0.28
C ARG A 87 4.77 5.65 -0.93
N ASN A 88 4.30 6.75 -0.35
CA ASN A 88 3.25 7.59 -0.94
C ASN A 88 3.76 8.36 -2.16
N THR A 89 4.99 8.84 -2.14
CA THR A 89 5.66 9.48 -3.27
C THR A 89 5.75 8.53 -4.47
N LEU A 90 6.26 7.31 -4.26
CA LEU A 90 6.36 6.30 -5.33
C LEU A 90 5.00 5.91 -5.90
N LEU A 91 3.96 5.82 -5.05
CA LEU A 91 2.60 5.55 -5.55
C LEU A 91 2.07 6.73 -6.38
N ARG A 92 2.26 7.97 -5.93
CA ARG A 92 1.86 9.16 -6.69
C ARG A 92 2.54 9.20 -8.06
N GLU A 93 3.83 8.93 -8.12
CA GLU A 93 4.58 8.83 -9.37
C GLU A 93 4.03 7.73 -10.28
N SER A 94 3.72 6.56 -9.73
CA SER A 94 3.18 5.43 -10.49
C SER A 94 1.79 5.71 -11.05
N LEU A 95 0.95 6.41 -10.28
CA LEU A 95 -0.37 6.86 -10.73
C LEU A 95 -0.25 7.85 -11.90
N ARG A 96 0.66 8.82 -11.78
CA ARG A 96 0.93 9.80 -12.84
C ARG A 96 1.53 9.16 -14.08
N GLU A 97 2.48 8.25 -13.92
CA GLU A 97 3.11 7.50 -15.02
C GLU A 97 2.09 6.67 -15.80
N PHE A 98 1.12 6.06 -15.11
CA PHE A 98 0.01 5.37 -15.77
C PHE A 98 -0.99 6.31 -16.46
N GLY A 99 -1.08 7.56 -16.01
CA GLY A 99 -2.02 8.56 -16.52
C GLY A 99 -3.34 8.65 -15.75
N VAL A 100 -3.36 8.28 -14.47
CA VAL A 100 -4.53 8.54 -13.60
C VAL A 100 -4.66 10.05 -13.37
N PRO A 101 -5.84 10.66 -13.57
CA PRO A 101 -6.06 12.08 -13.28
C PRO A 101 -5.69 12.43 -11.83
N ASP A 102 -5.02 13.57 -11.62
CA ASP A 102 -4.50 13.97 -10.30
C ASP A 102 -5.58 13.96 -9.20
N GLU A 103 -6.82 14.38 -9.51
CA GLU A 103 -7.93 14.33 -8.56
C GLU A 103 -8.20 12.91 -8.04
N LEU A 104 -8.21 11.92 -8.95
CA LEU A 104 -8.45 10.52 -8.61
C LEU A 104 -7.23 9.90 -7.92
N ALA A 105 -6.02 10.30 -8.33
CA ALA A 105 -4.78 9.87 -7.69
C ALA A 105 -4.74 10.32 -6.22
N GLU A 106 -5.10 11.57 -5.93
CA GLU A 106 -5.18 12.08 -4.56
C GLU A 106 -6.29 11.41 -3.74
N ARG A 107 -7.42 11.04 -4.35
CA ARG A 107 -8.44 10.21 -3.69
C ARG A 107 -7.91 8.82 -3.31
N TRP A 108 -7.14 8.18 -4.19
CA TRP A 108 -6.50 6.90 -3.89
C TRP A 108 -5.50 7.03 -2.74
N LEU A 109 -4.60 8.01 -2.81
CA LEU A 109 -3.60 8.25 -1.76
C LEU A 109 -4.25 8.46 -0.38
N ARG A 110 -5.36 9.21 -0.31
CA ARG A 110 -6.13 9.41 0.93
C ARG A 110 -6.67 8.12 1.54
N LEU A 111 -7.02 7.11 0.74
CA LEU A 111 -7.43 5.80 1.28
C LEU A 111 -6.28 5.10 2.01
N GLY A 112 -5.06 5.21 1.47
CA GLY A 112 -3.85 4.69 2.13
C GLY A 112 -3.52 5.44 3.41
N GLU A 113 -3.64 6.77 3.39
CA GLU A 113 -3.35 7.66 4.52
C GLU A 113 -4.20 7.33 5.76
N ALA A 114 -5.45 6.87 5.57
CA ALA A 114 -6.32 6.46 6.66
C ALA A 114 -5.73 5.34 7.55
N PHE A 115 -4.75 4.60 7.03
CA PHE A 115 -4.06 3.52 7.75
C PHE A 115 -2.70 3.92 8.33
N ALA A 116 -2.22 5.15 8.11
CA ALA A 116 -0.89 5.60 8.54
C ALA A 116 -0.65 5.35 10.04
N LYS A 117 -1.63 5.72 10.90
CA LYS A 117 -1.57 5.50 12.36
C LYS A 117 -1.48 4.03 12.80
N LYS A 118 -1.78 3.08 11.91
CA LYS A 118 -1.69 1.63 12.18
C LYS A 118 -0.40 1.00 11.65
N ILE A 119 0.37 1.76 10.86
CA ILE A 119 1.55 1.29 10.14
C ILE A 119 2.80 1.98 10.71
N VAL A 120 2.77 3.31 10.77
CA VAL A 120 3.87 4.17 11.19
C VAL A 120 4.13 4.02 12.70
N LYS A 121 5.41 3.95 13.06
CA LYS A 121 5.90 3.84 14.43
C LYS A 121 6.95 4.90 14.70
N SER A 122 6.90 5.49 15.89
CA SER A 122 7.88 6.51 16.30
C SER A 122 9.12 5.88 16.94
N ASP A 123 8.94 4.74 17.60
CA ASP A 123 10.00 3.98 18.25
C ASP A 123 9.92 2.48 17.91
N ILE A 124 11.08 1.82 17.85
CA ILE A 124 11.17 0.40 17.51
C ILE A 124 10.45 -0.51 18.51
N SER A 125 10.33 -0.08 19.78
CA SER A 125 9.62 -0.79 20.84
C SER A 125 8.11 -0.88 20.61
N GLU A 126 7.54 -0.07 19.70
CA GLU A 126 6.14 -0.18 19.29
C GLU A 126 5.89 -1.40 18.38
N CYS A 127 6.95 -2.04 17.88
CA CYS A 127 6.83 -3.22 17.04
C CYS A 127 6.42 -4.46 17.85
N GLN A 128 5.55 -5.28 17.27
CA GLN A 128 5.05 -6.51 17.88
C GLN A 128 5.41 -7.72 17.02
N THR A 129 6.03 -8.72 17.66
CA THR A 129 6.31 -10.04 17.09
C THR A 129 5.26 -11.04 17.53
N ARG A 130 4.96 -12.03 16.68
CA ARG A 130 4.08 -13.15 17.02
C ARG A 130 4.79 -14.20 17.86
N TYR A 131 6.09 -14.38 17.60
CA TYR A 131 6.95 -15.33 18.31
C TYR A 131 8.22 -14.64 18.79
N LYS A 132 8.77 -15.09 19.92
CA LYS A 132 10.02 -14.54 20.48
C LYS A 132 11.23 -14.68 19.54
N THR A 133 11.16 -15.59 18.58
CA THR A 133 12.21 -15.85 17.58
C THR A 133 12.10 -14.97 16.35
N GLU A 134 10.99 -14.26 16.15
CA GLU A 134 10.85 -13.33 15.03
C GLU A 134 11.70 -12.09 15.28
N LYS A 135 12.38 -11.64 14.22
CA LYS A 135 13.11 -10.37 14.23
C LYS A 135 12.20 -9.25 13.76
N ILE A 136 12.37 -8.07 14.36
CA ILE A 136 11.82 -6.83 13.84
C ILE A 136 12.50 -6.51 12.51
N LEU A 137 11.71 -6.15 11.50
CA LEU A 137 12.24 -5.68 10.23
C LEU A 137 12.49 -4.18 10.29
N THR A 138 13.67 -3.78 9.82
CA THR A 138 14.08 -2.38 9.68
C THR A 138 14.62 -2.17 8.26
N ALA A 139 14.64 -0.92 7.83
CA ALA A 139 15.30 -0.51 6.59
C ALA A 139 16.07 0.81 6.84
N PRO A 140 17.04 1.16 5.98
CA PRO A 140 17.65 2.48 6.00
C PRO A 140 16.59 3.56 5.77
N LEU A 141 16.75 4.72 6.41
CA LEU A 141 15.87 5.85 6.14
C LEU A 141 16.04 6.32 4.67
N PRO A 142 14.99 6.88 4.04
CA PRO A 142 15.06 7.52 2.72
C PRO A 142 16.07 8.67 2.64
#